data_AF-A0A7C3WST9-F1
#
_entry.id   AF-A0A7C3WST9-F1
#
_cell.length_a   1.000
_cell.length_b   1.000
_cell.length_c   1.000
_cell.angle_alpha   90.00
_cell.angle_beta   90.00
_cell.angle_gamma   90.00
#
_symmetry.space_group_name_H-M   'P 1'
#
loop_
_entity.id
_entity.type
_entity.pdbx_description
1 polymer ?
#
loop_
_entity_poly.entity_id
_entity_poly.type
_entity_poly.pdbx_seq_one_letter_code
_entity_poly.pdbx_strand_id
1 'polypeptide(L)'
;MRLFIIFICFVPLVFSGCGVELLTTTAIQGELQAQQLKSMQRQVQGIADQTGKINLERAIQTFQAEKGRYPSSLNELVPQYLPSLPSPSGDSAYSFDPITGQIITVPSSIPSEDIRKMEQVKYAIAQYARATGYYPATLDSLYPTYLSFVPRTSDGQAFIYNAQTGGVSHPLFAGAQTPQTTTPATPVGSYPMNSVTGGMAVQQQLNTMTNSSGAVGSYSRQSVQNVQNDYSNKQNKVMDDLGL
;
A
#
# COMPACT_ATOMS: atom_id res chain seq x y z
N MET A 1 -30.65 -62.35 44.71
CA MET A 1 -31.06 -61.17 45.52
C MET A 1 -30.01 -60.69 46.54
N ARG A 2 -28.70 -60.87 46.29
CA ARG A 2 -27.61 -60.28 47.11
C ARG A 2 -26.62 -59.42 46.30
N LEU A 3 -26.76 -59.40 44.97
CA LEU A 3 -25.85 -58.69 44.06
C LEU A 3 -26.33 -57.28 43.67
N PHE A 4 -27.57 -56.90 44.01
CA PHE A 4 -28.17 -55.64 43.55
C PHE A 4 -27.99 -54.46 44.53
N ILE A 5 -27.57 -54.73 45.77
CA ILE A 5 -27.44 -53.71 46.83
C ILE A 5 -26.05 -53.03 46.80
N ILE A 6 -25.03 -53.67 46.22
CA ILE A 6 -23.66 -53.13 46.22
C ILE A 6 -23.46 -52.05 45.14
N PHE A 7 -24.30 -52.01 44.09
CA PHE A 7 -24.14 -51.06 42.99
C PHE A 7 -24.73 -49.66 43.27
N ILE A 8 -25.55 -49.51 44.31
CA ILE A 8 -26.25 -48.25 44.62
C ILE A 8 -25.45 -47.30 45.53
N CYS A 9 -24.42 -47.78 46.24
CA CYS A 9 -23.64 -46.94 47.15
C CYS A 9 -22.39 -46.28 46.55
N PHE A 10 -21.97 -46.63 45.34
CA PHE A 10 -20.68 -46.16 44.77
C PHE A 10 -20.79 -44.98 43.80
N VAL A 11 -22.00 -44.46 43.54
CA VAL A 11 -22.25 -43.44 42.51
C VAL A 11 -22.30 -41.98 43.02
N PRO A 12 -22.55 -41.62 44.30
CA PRO A 12 -22.67 -40.20 44.63
C PRO A 12 -21.35 -39.49 44.99
N LEU A 13 -20.17 -40.14 44.99
CA LEU A 13 -18.94 -39.55 45.57
C LEU A 13 -17.93 -38.95 44.56
N VAL A 14 -18.25 -38.87 43.27
CA VAL A 14 -17.31 -38.36 42.24
C VAL A 14 -17.67 -36.95 41.73
N PHE A 15 -18.75 -36.33 42.20
CA PHE A 15 -19.22 -35.03 41.67
C PHE A 15 -18.85 -33.79 42.49
N SER A 16 -18.00 -33.92 43.52
CA SER A 16 -17.62 -32.80 44.41
C SER A 16 -16.14 -32.41 44.25
N GLY A 17 -15.70 -32.11 43.02
CA GLY A 17 -14.33 -31.65 42.77
C GLY A 17 -14.26 -30.65 41.61
N CYS A 18 -13.76 -29.45 41.91
CA CYS A 18 -13.38 -28.36 40.99
C CYS A 18 -14.50 -27.52 40.36
N GLY A 19 -15.40 -26.95 41.17
CA GLY A 19 -16.47 -26.06 40.70
C GLY A 19 -16.24 -24.54 40.83
N VAL A 20 -15.12 -24.07 41.38
CA VAL A 20 -15.03 -22.64 41.82
C VAL A 20 -13.88 -21.82 41.24
N GLU A 21 -13.03 -22.37 40.35
CA GLU A 21 -11.94 -21.58 39.72
C GLU A 21 -12.24 -21.08 38.29
N LEU A 22 -13.39 -21.45 37.71
CA LEU A 22 -13.68 -21.19 36.29
C LEU A 22 -14.30 -19.82 35.99
N LEU A 23 -14.66 -19.02 37.00
CA LEU A 23 -15.26 -17.69 36.75
C LEU A 23 -14.21 -16.60 36.51
N THR A 24 -12.96 -16.80 36.93
CA THR A 24 -11.87 -15.84 36.70
C THR A 24 -11.07 -16.14 35.42
N THR A 25 -11.14 -17.37 34.88
CA THR A 25 -10.35 -17.80 33.71
C THR A 25 -10.97 -17.43 32.35
N THR A 26 -12.26 -17.09 32.31
CA THR A 26 -12.97 -16.78 31.06
C THR A 26 -12.67 -15.39 30.50
N ALA A 27 -12.23 -14.44 31.33
CA ALA A 27 -11.81 -13.11 30.85
C ALA A 27 -10.46 -13.18 30.10
N ILE A 28 -9.52 -14.01 30.57
CA ILE A 28 -8.17 -14.13 29.97
C ILE A 28 -8.21 -14.89 28.64
N GLN A 29 -9.06 -15.90 28.50
CA GLN A 29 -9.24 -16.63 27.24
C GLN A 29 -9.95 -15.80 26.15
N GLY A 30 -10.85 -14.89 26.54
CA GLY A 30 -11.56 -14.02 25.60
C GLY A 30 -10.66 -13.01 24.89
N GLU A 31 -9.72 -12.38 25.61
CA GLU A 31 -8.79 -11.42 25.02
C GLU A 31 -7.78 -12.08 24.08
N LEU A 32 -7.28 -13.27 24.46
CA LEU A 32 -6.32 -14.02 23.65
C LEU A 32 -6.96 -14.49 22.32
N GLN A 33 -8.20 -14.97 22.36
CA GLN A 33 -8.95 -15.34 21.16
C GLN A 33 -9.29 -14.12 20.29
N ALA A 34 -9.65 -12.97 20.89
CA ALA A 34 -9.90 -11.73 20.15
C ALA A 34 -8.63 -11.19 19.48
N GLN A 35 -7.47 -11.32 20.13
CA GLN A 35 -6.19 -10.90 19.57
C GLN A 35 -5.75 -11.81 18.41
N GLN A 36 -5.99 -13.13 18.51
CA GLN A 36 -5.77 -14.08 17.41
C GLN A 36 -6.70 -13.81 16.23
N LEU A 37 -7.97 -13.50 16.47
CA LEU A 37 -8.89 -13.11 15.39
C LEU A 37 -8.44 -11.83 14.69
N LYS A 38 -7.97 -10.83 15.45
CA LYS A 38 -7.49 -9.56 14.87
C LYS A 38 -6.21 -9.74 14.04
N SER A 39 -5.29 -10.61 14.46
CA SER A 39 -4.09 -10.91 13.66
C SER A 39 -4.44 -11.68 12.38
N MET A 40 -5.36 -12.66 12.47
CA MET A 40 -5.87 -13.36 11.30
C MET A 40 -6.60 -12.42 10.33
N GLN A 41 -7.40 -11.48 10.82
CA GLN A 41 -8.07 -10.47 9.98
C GLN A 41 -7.07 -9.62 9.19
N ARG A 42 -6.01 -9.12 9.84
CA ARG A 42 -4.95 -8.35 9.14
C ARG A 42 -4.24 -9.20 8.10
N GLN A 43 -4.01 -10.47 8.38
CA GLN A 43 -3.39 -11.39 7.43
C GLN A 43 -4.29 -11.59 6.20
N VAL A 44 -5.59 -11.82 6.40
CA VAL A 44 -6.56 -11.97 5.32
C VAL A 44 -6.69 -10.67 4.51
N GLN A 45 -6.71 -9.51 5.17
CA GLN A 45 -6.72 -8.20 4.52
C GLN A 45 -5.47 -7.98 3.64
N GLY A 46 -4.28 -8.27 4.16
CA GLY A 46 -3.05 -8.17 3.38
C GLY A 46 -3.04 -9.10 2.16
N ILE A 47 -3.58 -10.31 2.29
CA ILE A 47 -3.73 -11.25 1.16
C ILE A 47 -4.73 -10.71 0.13
N ALA A 48 -5.85 -10.15 0.59
CA ALA A 48 -6.86 -9.57 -0.29
C ALA A 48 -6.29 -8.40 -1.10
N ASP A 49 -5.55 -7.51 -0.46
CA ASP A 49 -4.91 -6.34 -1.10
C ASP A 49 -3.85 -6.74 -2.11
N GLN A 50 -3.04 -7.73 -1.76
CA GLN A 50 -2.03 -8.27 -2.67
C GLN A 50 -2.68 -8.94 -3.87
N THR A 51 -3.74 -9.73 -3.65
CA THR A 51 -4.49 -10.40 -4.72
C THR A 51 -5.17 -9.37 -5.63
N GLY A 52 -5.79 -8.34 -5.05
CA GLY A 52 -6.40 -7.23 -5.79
C GLY A 52 -5.40 -6.51 -6.68
N LYS A 53 -4.22 -6.19 -6.14
CA LYS A 53 -3.13 -5.57 -6.91
C LYS A 53 -2.64 -6.47 -8.05
N ILE A 54 -2.39 -7.75 -7.79
CA ILE A 54 -1.95 -8.72 -8.82
C ILE A 54 -2.99 -8.83 -9.94
N ASN A 55 -4.28 -8.87 -9.60
CA ASN A 55 -5.35 -8.94 -10.60
C ASN A 55 -5.40 -7.68 -11.47
N LEU A 56 -5.23 -6.50 -10.88
CA LEU A 56 -5.11 -5.24 -11.62
C LEU A 56 -3.88 -5.23 -12.53
N GLU A 57 -2.70 -5.61 -12.02
CA GLU A 57 -1.46 -5.66 -12.82
C GLU A 57 -1.61 -6.58 -14.01
N ARG A 58 -2.20 -7.77 -13.82
CA ARG A 58 -2.48 -8.71 -14.91
C ARG A 58 -3.41 -8.10 -15.94
N ALA A 59 -4.51 -7.47 -15.51
CA ALA A 59 -5.46 -6.84 -16.43
C ALA A 59 -4.82 -5.70 -17.24
N ILE A 60 -3.98 -4.88 -16.60
CA ILE A 60 -3.22 -3.81 -17.26
C ILE A 60 -2.26 -4.39 -18.31
N GLN A 61 -1.52 -5.46 -17.96
CA GLN A 61 -0.61 -6.12 -18.89
C GLN A 61 -1.35 -6.72 -20.09
N THR A 62 -2.49 -7.38 -19.86
CA THR A 62 -3.33 -7.91 -20.95
C THR A 62 -3.87 -6.79 -21.84
N PHE A 63 -4.39 -5.71 -21.23
CA PHE A 63 -4.84 -4.52 -21.97
C PHE A 63 -3.71 -3.95 -22.84
N GLN A 64 -2.51 -3.81 -22.27
CA GLN A 64 -1.34 -3.31 -22.99
C GLN A 64 -0.94 -4.24 -24.14
N ALA A 65 -0.93 -5.55 -23.92
CA ALA A 65 -0.58 -6.53 -24.95
C ALA A 65 -1.56 -6.50 -26.13
N GLU A 66 -2.85 -6.27 -25.87
CA GLU A 66 -3.88 -6.24 -26.92
C GLU A 66 -3.99 -4.89 -27.62
N LYS A 67 -3.89 -3.78 -26.88
CA LYS A 67 -4.12 -2.41 -27.41
C LYS A 67 -2.83 -1.69 -27.78
N GLY A 68 -1.66 -2.22 -27.41
CA GLY A 68 -0.36 -1.59 -27.62
C GLY A 68 -0.14 -0.32 -26.78
N ARG A 69 -0.98 -0.06 -25.77
CA ARG A 69 -0.86 1.09 -24.87
C ARG A 69 -1.37 0.75 -23.47
N TYR A 70 -0.89 1.46 -22.46
CA TYR A 70 -1.52 1.42 -21.13
C TYR A 70 -2.94 2.00 -21.17
N PRO A 71 -3.82 1.57 -20.24
CA PRO A 71 -5.14 2.19 -20.09
C PRO A 71 -4.98 3.66 -19.67
N SER A 72 -5.95 4.50 -19.98
CA SER A 72 -5.92 5.91 -19.51
C SER A 72 -6.40 6.04 -18.06
N SER A 73 -7.15 5.05 -17.56
CA SER A 73 -7.66 4.97 -16.19
C SER A 73 -7.99 3.52 -15.84
N LEU A 74 -8.07 3.19 -14.55
CA LEU A 74 -8.41 1.82 -14.13
C LEU A 74 -9.79 1.38 -14.62
N ASN A 75 -10.73 2.32 -14.76
CA ASN A 75 -12.07 2.04 -15.28
C ASN A 75 -12.09 1.46 -16.70
N GLU A 76 -11.06 1.69 -17.51
CA GLU A 76 -10.97 1.14 -18.87
C GLU A 76 -10.81 -0.39 -18.87
N LEU A 77 -10.36 -0.96 -17.74
CA LEU A 77 -10.20 -2.40 -17.57
C LEU A 77 -11.53 -3.13 -17.33
N VAL A 78 -12.58 -2.41 -16.91
CA VAL A 78 -13.88 -2.98 -16.56
C VAL A 78 -14.89 -2.70 -17.66
N PRO A 79 -15.76 -3.66 -18.04
CA PRO A 79 -15.85 -5.03 -17.53
C PRO A 79 -14.98 -6.05 -18.29
N GLN A 80 -14.30 -5.61 -19.36
CA GLN A 80 -13.72 -6.53 -20.34
C GLN A 80 -12.52 -7.34 -19.81
N TYR A 81 -11.66 -6.72 -19.01
CA TYR A 81 -10.44 -7.35 -18.46
C TYR A 81 -10.61 -7.71 -16.97
N LEU A 82 -11.51 -7.04 -16.27
CA LEU A 82 -11.88 -7.29 -14.88
C LEU A 82 -13.38 -7.17 -14.69
N PRO A 83 -14.02 -8.05 -13.89
CA PRO A 83 -15.46 -7.97 -13.62
C PRO A 83 -15.81 -6.69 -12.83
N SER A 84 -14.94 -6.28 -11.93
CA SER A 84 -15.04 -5.04 -11.16
C SER A 84 -13.65 -4.61 -10.69
N LEU A 85 -13.49 -3.32 -10.35
CA LEU A 85 -12.26 -2.86 -9.71
C LEU A 85 -12.19 -3.42 -8.28
N PRO A 86 -11.09 -4.08 -7.89
CA PRO A 86 -10.91 -4.47 -6.50
C PRO A 86 -10.75 -3.21 -5.64
N SER A 87 -11.30 -3.25 -4.44
CA SER A 87 -11.09 -2.21 -3.43
C SER A 87 -10.04 -2.71 -2.43
N PRO A 88 -9.00 -1.93 -2.12
CA PRO A 88 -8.07 -2.30 -1.08
C PRO A 88 -8.77 -2.23 0.29
N SER A 89 -8.24 -2.97 1.25
CA SER A 89 -8.75 -3.04 2.61
C SER A 89 -8.44 -1.77 3.40
N GLY A 90 -9.29 -1.49 4.39
CA GLY A 90 -9.16 -0.31 5.25
C GLY A 90 -9.50 1.00 4.52
N ASP A 91 -8.85 2.08 4.94
CA ASP A 91 -9.14 3.45 4.47
C ASP A 91 -8.32 3.83 3.23
N SER A 92 -8.16 2.92 2.28
CA SER A 92 -7.35 3.11 1.08
C SER A 92 -8.16 2.99 -0.23
N ALA A 93 -7.59 3.47 -1.33
CA ALA A 93 -8.09 3.35 -2.69
C ALA A 93 -6.92 3.14 -3.66
N TYR A 94 -7.14 2.43 -4.76
CA TYR A 94 -6.13 2.32 -5.82
C TYR A 94 -6.16 3.55 -6.72
N SER A 95 -4.99 4.03 -7.09
CA SER A 95 -4.79 5.02 -8.15
C SER A 95 -3.74 4.49 -9.12
N PHE A 96 -3.88 4.89 -10.37
CA PHE A 96 -3.01 4.44 -11.44
C PHE A 96 -2.14 5.57 -12.02
N ASP A 97 -0.96 5.20 -12.51
CA ASP A 97 -0.12 6.06 -13.33
C ASP A 97 -0.03 5.51 -14.76
N PRO A 98 -0.67 6.18 -15.75
CA PRO A 98 -0.67 5.73 -17.14
C PRO A 98 0.68 5.87 -17.85
N ILE A 99 1.64 6.60 -17.28
CA ILE A 99 2.99 6.74 -17.84
C ILE A 99 3.82 5.51 -17.53
N THR A 100 3.82 5.11 -16.26
CA THR A 100 4.66 4.02 -15.75
C THR A 100 3.94 2.67 -15.73
N GLY A 101 2.61 2.66 -15.84
CA GLY A 101 1.79 1.46 -15.66
C GLY A 101 1.70 1.01 -14.19
N GLN A 102 2.12 1.84 -13.24
CA GLN A 102 2.16 1.48 -11.82
C GLN A 102 0.83 1.76 -11.12
N ILE A 103 0.50 0.89 -10.17
CA ILE A 103 -0.63 1.07 -9.25
C ILE A 103 -0.06 1.54 -7.91
N ILE A 104 -0.57 2.66 -7.44
CA ILE A 104 -0.28 3.23 -6.12
C ILE A 104 -1.53 3.17 -5.25
N THR A 105 -1.33 3.10 -3.94
CA THR A 105 -2.42 3.17 -2.97
C THR A 105 -2.50 4.59 -2.43
N VAL A 106 -3.69 5.17 -2.46
CA VAL A 106 -4.00 6.50 -1.92
C VAL A 106 -5.04 6.39 -0.80
N PRO A 107 -5.16 7.37 0.10
CA PRO A 107 -6.22 7.37 1.12
C PRO A 107 -7.61 7.38 0.47
N SER A 108 -8.54 6.60 1.04
CA SER A 108 -9.96 6.55 0.65
C SER A 108 -10.72 7.85 0.95
N SER A 109 -10.13 8.73 1.77
CA SER A 109 -10.66 10.07 2.02
C SER A 109 -10.63 10.96 0.76
N ILE A 110 -9.85 10.58 -0.26
CA ILE A 110 -9.86 11.25 -1.55
C ILE A 110 -11.08 10.76 -2.33
N PRO A 111 -11.96 11.66 -2.80
CA PRO A 111 -13.11 11.28 -3.63
C PRO A 111 -12.67 10.47 -4.86
N SER A 112 -13.42 9.41 -5.18
CA SER A 112 -13.12 8.57 -6.35
C SER A 112 -13.15 9.34 -7.67
N GLU A 113 -13.97 10.40 -7.75
CA GLU A 113 -13.97 11.34 -8.89
C GLU A 113 -12.61 12.04 -9.04
N ASP A 114 -12.00 12.47 -7.93
CA ASP A 114 -10.71 13.17 -7.95
C ASP A 114 -9.57 12.24 -8.33
N ILE A 115 -9.64 10.96 -7.92
CA ILE A 115 -8.71 9.93 -8.39
C ILE A 115 -8.80 9.79 -9.92
N ARG A 116 -10.02 9.72 -10.47
CA ARG A 116 -10.23 9.62 -11.92
C ARG A 116 -9.76 10.85 -12.68
N LYS A 117 -10.07 12.06 -12.17
CA LYS A 117 -9.55 13.32 -12.74
C LYS A 117 -8.03 13.34 -12.73
N MET A 118 -7.41 12.96 -11.61
CA MET A 118 -5.95 12.88 -11.50
C MET A 118 -5.34 11.89 -12.50
N GLU A 119 -5.93 10.72 -12.71
CA GLU A 119 -5.49 9.76 -13.74
C GLU A 119 -5.56 10.35 -15.16
N GLN A 120 -6.64 11.06 -15.47
CA GLN A 120 -6.80 11.75 -16.77
C GLN A 120 -5.77 12.88 -16.93
N VAL A 121 -5.49 13.65 -15.87
CA VAL A 121 -4.44 14.69 -15.88
C VAL A 121 -3.07 14.06 -16.13
N LYS A 122 -2.72 12.97 -15.45
CA LYS A 122 -1.45 12.25 -15.70
C LYS A 122 -1.35 11.75 -17.14
N TYR A 123 -2.44 11.21 -17.68
CA TYR A 123 -2.49 10.79 -19.08
C TYR A 123 -2.28 11.97 -20.04
N ALA A 124 -2.92 13.11 -19.80
CA ALA A 124 -2.76 14.31 -20.61
C ALA A 124 -1.33 14.87 -20.58
N ILE A 125 -0.67 14.86 -19.41
CA ILE A 125 0.75 15.22 -19.28
C ILE A 125 1.61 14.30 -20.15
N ALA A 126 1.32 12.99 -20.14
CA ALA A 126 2.03 12.01 -20.96
C ALA A 126 1.89 12.33 -22.46
N GLN A 127 0.68 12.67 -22.91
CA GLN A 127 0.43 13.04 -24.31
C GLN A 127 1.16 14.33 -24.68
N TYR A 128 1.09 15.35 -23.83
CA TYR A 128 1.80 16.61 -24.03
C TYR A 128 3.32 16.39 -24.14
N ALA A 129 3.89 15.60 -23.23
CA ALA A 129 5.32 15.30 -23.21
C ALA A 129 5.76 14.51 -24.46
N ARG A 130 4.92 13.59 -24.96
CA ARG A 130 5.19 12.89 -26.22
C ARG A 130 5.15 13.81 -27.44
N ALA A 131 4.25 14.79 -27.44
CA ALA A 131 4.09 15.74 -28.55
C ALA A 131 5.19 16.81 -28.59
N THR A 132 5.66 17.28 -27.43
CA THR A 132 6.56 18.44 -27.32
C THR A 132 7.99 18.09 -26.89
N GLY A 133 8.20 16.91 -26.30
CA GLY A 133 9.48 16.49 -25.72
C GLY A 133 9.72 16.99 -24.29
N TYR A 134 8.80 17.78 -23.70
CA TYR A 134 8.95 18.33 -22.36
C TYR A 134 7.63 18.28 -21.56
N TYR A 135 7.71 18.29 -20.23
CA TYR A 135 6.53 18.42 -19.39
C TYR A 135 5.95 19.85 -19.44
N PRO A 136 4.62 20.02 -19.32
CA PRO A 136 4.02 21.34 -19.32
C PRO A 136 4.48 22.16 -18.11
N ALA A 137 4.61 23.48 -18.25
CA ALA A 137 4.99 24.35 -17.13
C ALA A 137 3.89 24.39 -16.05
N THR A 138 2.62 24.33 -16.46
CA THR A 138 1.44 24.33 -15.58
C THR A 138 0.39 23.35 -16.09
N LEU A 139 -0.42 22.81 -15.19
CA LEU A 139 -1.52 21.91 -15.57
C LEU A 139 -2.56 22.61 -16.45
N ASP A 140 -2.83 23.90 -16.24
CA ASP A 140 -3.82 24.66 -17.00
C ASP A 140 -3.52 24.68 -18.52
N SER A 141 -2.25 24.52 -18.93
CA SER A 141 -1.87 24.45 -20.35
C SER A 141 -2.36 23.18 -21.08
N LEU A 142 -2.77 22.16 -20.33
CA LEU A 142 -3.33 20.93 -20.88
C LEU A 142 -4.78 21.13 -21.35
N TYR A 143 -5.48 22.12 -20.80
CA TYR A 143 -6.84 22.47 -21.21
C TYR A 143 -6.81 23.54 -22.32
N PRO A 144 -7.66 23.44 -23.36
CA PRO A 144 -8.63 22.38 -23.64
C PRO A 144 -8.08 21.25 -24.53
N THR A 145 -6.82 21.34 -24.95
CA THR A 145 -6.26 20.50 -26.03
C THR A 145 -6.10 19.02 -25.64
N TYR A 146 -5.62 18.76 -24.43
CA TYR A 146 -5.36 17.40 -23.91
C TYR A 146 -6.32 16.99 -22.81
N LEU A 147 -7.01 17.95 -22.18
CA LEU A 147 -8.05 17.74 -21.17
C LEU A 147 -9.32 18.48 -21.54
N SER A 148 -10.47 17.82 -21.35
CA SER A 148 -11.79 18.42 -21.56
C SER A 148 -12.31 19.23 -20.36
N PHE A 149 -11.57 19.24 -19.26
CA PHE A 149 -11.91 19.93 -18.02
C PHE A 149 -10.67 20.64 -17.47
N VAL A 150 -10.90 21.67 -16.64
CA VAL A 150 -9.81 22.36 -15.94
C VAL A 150 -9.26 21.43 -14.85
N PRO A 151 -7.93 21.21 -14.77
CA PRO A 151 -7.31 20.23 -13.89
C PRO A 151 -7.36 20.67 -12.41
N ARG A 152 -8.55 20.58 -11.83
CA ARG A 152 -8.87 20.86 -10.43
C ARG A 152 -9.58 19.65 -9.82
N THR A 153 -9.52 19.54 -8.50
CA THR A 153 -10.32 18.58 -7.74
C THR A 153 -11.81 18.95 -7.84
N SER A 154 -12.67 18.08 -7.35
CA SER A 154 -14.12 18.27 -7.35
C SER A 154 -14.55 19.43 -6.44
N ASP A 155 -13.73 19.75 -5.42
CA ASP A 155 -13.87 20.94 -4.59
C ASP A 155 -13.23 22.21 -5.21
N GLY A 156 -12.71 22.12 -6.44
CA GLY A 156 -12.07 23.23 -7.14
C GLY A 156 -10.62 23.51 -6.74
N GLN A 157 -10.01 22.70 -5.88
CA GLN A 157 -8.61 22.84 -5.48
C GLN A 157 -7.66 22.48 -6.62
N ALA A 158 -6.46 23.05 -6.62
CA ALA A 158 -5.40 22.65 -7.55
C ALA A 158 -4.85 21.27 -7.21
N PHE A 159 -4.57 20.44 -8.22
CA PHE A 159 -3.65 19.31 -8.00
C PHE A 159 -2.23 19.82 -7.74
N ILE A 160 -1.48 19.10 -6.93
CA ILE A 160 -0.06 19.37 -6.73
C ILE A 160 0.69 18.80 -7.93
N TYR A 161 1.50 19.64 -8.55
CA TYR A 161 2.19 19.30 -9.80
C TYR A 161 3.68 19.62 -9.71
N ASN A 162 4.50 18.68 -10.16
CA ASN A 162 5.94 18.87 -10.32
C ASN A 162 6.29 18.90 -11.82
N ALA A 163 6.65 20.08 -12.33
CA ALA A 163 7.00 20.28 -13.74
C ALA A 163 8.33 19.61 -14.16
N GLN A 164 9.20 19.23 -13.23
CA GLN A 164 10.46 18.54 -13.54
C GLN A 164 10.23 17.06 -13.81
N THR A 165 9.32 16.43 -13.05
CA THR A 165 9.05 14.99 -13.14
C THR A 165 7.76 14.64 -13.87
N GLY A 166 6.88 15.62 -14.09
CA GLY A 166 5.52 15.38 -14.60
C GLY A 166 4.58 14.78 -13.54
N GLY A 167 5.02 14.68 -12.29
CA GLY A 167 4.26 14.05 -11.21
C GLY A 167 3.06 14.90 -10.77
N VAL A 168 1.92 14.22 -10.56
CA VAL A 168 0.67 14.84 -10.08
C VAL A 168 0.16 14.09 -8.86
N SER A 169 -0.22 14.81 -7.81
CA SER A 169 -0.82 14.27 -6.60
C SER A 169 -1.99 15.11 -6.11
N HIS A 170 -2.88 14.47 -5.36
CA HIS A 170 -4.00 15.13 -4.70
C HIS A 170 -3.50 15.94 -3.47
N PRO A 171 -4.04 17.13 -3.18
CA PRO A 171 -3.62 17.92 -2.02
C PRO A 171 -3.76 17.18 -0.69
N LEU A 172 -4.81 16.36 -0.51
CA LEU A 172 -4.98 15.53 0.69
C LEU A 172 -3.94 14.41 0.83
N PHE A 173 -3.27 14.02 -0.27
CA PHE A 173 -2.17 13.05 -0.22
C PHE A 173 -0.88 13.71 0.29
N ALA A 174 -0.71 15.02 0.08
CA ALA A 174 0.47 15.78 0.49
C ALA A 174 0.42 16.27 1.95
N GLY A 175 -0.62 15.96 2.72
CA GLY A 175 -0.63 16.19 4.17
C GLY A 175 0.50 15.48 4.94
N ALA A 176 1.25 14.59 4.28
CA ALA A 176 2.46 13.94 4.80
C ALA A 176 3.79 14.46 4.22
N GLN A 177 3.77 15.42 3.28
CA GLN A 177 4.97 16.08 2.75
C GLN A 177 4.69 17.56 2.54
N THR A 178 5.29 18.39 3.39
CA THR A 178 5.18 19.85 3.40
C THR A 178 5.29 20.45 1.99
N PRO A 179 4.34 21.29 1.57
CA PRO A 179 4.47 22.07 0.34
C PRO A 179 5.67 23.01 0.44
N GLN A 180 6.70 22.82 -0.38
CA GLN A 180 7.62 23.90 -0.70
C GLN A 180 6.92 24.82 -1.70
N THR A 181 6.26 25.84 -1.16
CA THR A 181 5.86 27.03 -1.90
C THR A 181 7.11 27.72 -2.45
N THR A 182 7.36 27.59 -3.75
CA THR A 182 8.28 28.47 -4.46
C THR A 182 7.58 29.81 -4.69
N THR A 183 7.79 30.74 -3.75
CA THR A 183 7.53 32.16 -4.01
C THR A 183 8.36 32.64 -5.20
N PRO A 184 7.82 33.48 -6.11
CA PRO A 184 8.60 34.07 -7.20
C PRO A 184 9.59 35.09 -6.61
N ALA A 185 10.88 34.80 -6.68
CA ALA A 185 11.92 35.77 -6.35
C ALA A 185 12.16 36.68 -7.56
N THR A 186 11.89 37.98 -7.38
CA THR A 186 12.31 39.07 -8.26
C THR A 186 13.84 39.10 -8.42
N PRO A 187 14.39 39.40 -9.61
CA PRO A 187 15.82 39.43 -9.83
C PRO A 187 16.40 40.79 -9.42
N VAL A 188 17.28 40.80 -8.42
CA VAL A 188 18.20 41.92 -8.15
C VAL A 188 19.58 41.33 -7.95
N GLY A 189 20.48 41.65 -8.87
CA GLY A 189 21.82 41.08 -8.92
C GLY A 189 22.75 41.63 -7.84
N SER A 190 23.72 40.80 -7.45
CA SER A 190 25.12 41.19 -7.21
C SER A 190 25.91 39.93 -6.81
N TYR A 191 26.98 39.62 -7.55
CA TYR A 191 28.06 38.76 -7.05
C TYR A 191 28.86 39.53 -5.97
N PRO A 192 29.50 38.84 -5.00
CA PRO A 192 30.89 38.41 -5.21
C PRO A 192 31.29 37.06 -4.56
N MET A 193 32.46 36.56 -4.98
CA MET A 193 33.18 35.38 -4.47
C MET A 193 33.41 35.36 -2.94
N ASN A 194 33.56 34.17 -2.32
CA ASN A 194 34.85 33.69 -1.77
C ASN A 194 34.83 32.25 -1.16
N SER A 195 35.96 31.56 -1.38
CA SER A 195 36.67 30.59 -0.53
C SER A 195 36.04 29.29 -0.02
N VAL A 196 36.46 28.19 -0.65
CA VAL A 196 37.25 27.06 -0.08
C VAL A 196 37.27 26.92 1.45
N THR A 197 36.67 25.84 1.96
CA THR A 197 37.03 25.07 3.16
C THR A 197 36.27 23.74 2.99
N GLY A 198 36.85 22.56 2.74
CA GLY A 198 38.07 22.00 3.27
C GLY A 198 37.70 20.76 4.10
N GLY A 199 37.75 19.56 3.49
CA GLY A 199 38.08 18.32 4.20
C GLY A 199 36.95 17.43 4.72
N MET A 200 36.98 16.18 4.23
CA MET A 200 36.57 14.94 4.91
C MET A 200 35.09 14.54 4.93
N ALA A 201 34.61 13.94 3.83
CA ALA A 201 33.66 12.80 3.84
C ALA A 201 33.58 12.12 2.46
N VAL A 202 34.72 11.77 1.86
CA VAL A 202 34.78 10.97 0.61
C VAL A 202 35.50 9.67 0.90
N GLN A 203 34.89 8.80 1.71
CA GLN A 203 35.42 7.44 1.93
C GLN A 203 34.38 6.44 2.49
N GLN A 204 33.12 6.54 2.06
CA GLN A 204 32.12 5.52 2.41
C GLN A 204 31.13 5.21 1.29
N GLN A 205 31.54 5.45 0.04
CA GLN A 205 30.70 5.27 -1.15
C GLN A 205 31.35 4.39 -2.24
N LEU A 206 32.43 3.69 -1.89
CA LEU A 206 33.26 2.90 -2.82
C LEU A 206 33.22 1.38 -2.55
N ASN A 207 32.24 0.88 -1.80
CA ASN A 207 32.10 -0.56 -1.54
C ASN A 207 30.69 -1.15 -1.75
N THR A 208 29.81 -0.45 -2.47
CA THR A 208 28.45 -0.94 -2.77
C THR A 208 28.06 -0.90 -4.25
N MET A 209 28.99 -0.56 -5.15
CA MET A 209 28.71 -0.51 -6.59
C MET A 209 29.60 -1.46 -7.39
N THR A 210 29.39 -2.77 -7.19
CA THR A 210 29.75 -3.77 -8.21
C THR A 210 28.70 -4.87 -8.20
N ASN A 211 27.98 -5.00 -9.33
CA ASN A 211 27.06 -6.07 -9.71
C ASN A 211 25.64 -6.08 -9.09
N SER A 212 24.65 -5.70 -9.89
CA SER A 212 23.48 -6.57 -10.13
C SER A 212 22.63 -6.06 -11.29
N SER A 213 23.05 -6.46 -12.49
CA SER A 213 22.12 -6.73 -13.59
C SER A 213 21.25 -7.93 -13.18
N GLY A 214 19.92 -7.78 -13.27
CA GLY A 214 18.94 -8.88 -13.31
C GLY A 214 18.75 -9.71 -12.03
N ALA A 215 17.71 -9.40 -11.23
CA ALA A 215 17.15 -10.36 -10.27
C ALA A 215 15.71 -9.99 -9.87
N VAL A 216 14.76 -10.08 -10.81
CA VAL A 216 13.34 -10.29 -10.48
C VAL A 216 13.20 -11.76 -10.09
N GLY A 217 13.29 -12.08 -8.80
CA GLY A 217 13.07 -13.46 -8.34
C GLY A 217 13.49 -13.85 -6.91
N SER A 218 14.21 -13.01 -6.17
CA SER A 218 14.78 -13.41 -4.86
C SER A 218 14.01 -12.91 -3.63
N TYR A 219 13.21 -11.85 -3.74
CA TYR A 219 12.51 -11.26 -2.57
C TYR A 219 11.37 -12.14 -2.02
N SER A 220 10.75 -12.98 -2.86
CA SER A 220 9.69 -13.89 -2.41
C SER A 220 10.22 -15.05 -1.57
N ARG A 221 11.36 -15.67 -1.92
CA ARG A 221 11.93 -16.78 -1.13
C ARG A 221 12.51 -16.35 0.21
N GLN A 222 13.14 -15.18 0.28
CA GLN A 222 13.65 -14.62 1.53
C GLN A 222 12.51 -14.28 2.50
N SER A 223 11.39 -13.75 1.98
CA SER A 223 10.21 -13.45 2.81
C SER A 223 9.55 -14.71 3.37
N VAL A 224 9.47 -15.80 2.58
CA VAL A 224 8.88 -17.07 3.04
C VAL A 224 9.76 -17.75 4.08
N GLN A 225 11.10 -17.76 3.92
CA GLN A 225 12.01 -18.28 4.94
C GLN A 225 11.97 -17.49 6.24
N ASN A 226 11.88 -16.15 6.17
CA ASN A 226 11.74 -15.32 7.36
C ASN A 226 10.40 -15.56 8.09
N VAL A 227 9.29 -15.70 7.34
CA VAL A 227 7.97 -16.01 7.93
C VAL A 227 7.99 -17.38 8.60
N GLN A 228 8.65 -18.37 8.00
CA GLN A 228 8.74 -19.73 8.55
C GLN A 228 9.61 -19.79 9.82
N ASN A 229 10.70 -19.01 9.87
CA ASN A 229 11.54 -18.88 11.06
C ASN A 229 10.84 -18.11 12.20
N ASP A 230 10.05 -17.09 11.88
CA ASP A 230 9.30 -16.30 12.87
C ASP A 230 8.17 -17.15 13.50
N TYR A 231 7.51 -17.99 12.70
CA TYR A 231 6.49 -18.93 13.18
C TYR A 231 7.08 -19.99 14.12
N SER A 232 8.21 -20.59 13.75
CA SER A 232 8.91 -21.59 14.59
C SER A 232 9.40 -20.99 15.91
N ASN A 233 9.93 -19.77 15.89
CA ASN A 233 10.37 -19.09 17.11
C ASN A 233 9.20 -18.74 18.05
N LYS A 234 8.04 -18.34 17.49
CA LYS A 234 6.83 -18.14 18.30
C LYS A 234 6.27 -19.44 18.85
N GLN A 235 6.31 -20.52 18.08
CA GLN A 235 5.89 -21.84 18.55
C GLN A 235 6.78 -22.34 19.70
N ASN A 236 8.11 -22.23 19.56
CA ASN A 236 9.04 -22.60 20.63
C ASN A 236 8.82 -21.76 21.89
N LYS A 237 8.58 -20.45 21.74
CA LYS A 237 8.31 -19.57 22.88
C LYS A 237 6.99 -19.89 23.58
N VAL A 238 5.96 -20.33 22.84
CA VAL A 238 4.69 -20.78 23.41
C VAL A 238 4.83 -22.13 24.09
N MET A 239 5.66 -23.05 23.57
CA MET A 239 5.93 -24.33 24.24
C MET A 239 6.73 -24.16 25.54
N ASP A 240 7.70 -23.26 25.53
CA ASP A 240 8.51 -22.90 26.72
C ASP A 240 7.64 -22.25 27.82
N ASP A 241 6.69 -21.39 27.44
CA ASP A 241 5.74 -20.74 28.37
C ASP A 241 4.66 -21.71 28.91
N LEU A 242 4.44 -22.84 28.21
CA LEU A 242 3.57 -23.93 28.65
C LEU A 242 4.30 -25.01 29.47
N GLY A 243 5.61 -24.86 29.69
CA GLY A 243 6.41 -25.74 30.54
C GLY A 243 6.57 -27.18 30.04
N LEU A 244 6.61 -27.37 28.71
CA LEU A 244 6.97 -28.63 28.05
C LEU A 244 8.39 -28.59 27.49
#